data_AF-A0AA36IJG3-F1
#
_entry.id   AF-A0AA36IJG3-F1
#
_cell.length_a   1.000
_cell.length_b   1.000
_cell.length_c   1.000
_cell.angle_alpha   90.00
_cell.angle_beta   90.00
_cell.angle_gamma   90.00
#
_symmetry.space_group_name_H-M   'P 1'
#
loop_
_entity.id
_entity.type
_entity.pdbx_description
1 polymer ?
#
loop_
_entity_poly.entity_id
_entity_poly.type
_entity_poly.pdbx_seq_one_letter_code
_entity_poly.pdbx_strand_id
1 'polypeptide(L)'
;MYGIPSMKLDKIEKVLRRITLLKQEGITFKCNTELGRDITLGSLCNQNDAVIMATGATQWRDMRSTENRHLGNIVQAMDFLTATQKKNLDNEMGLKKTDHFNFDVQDKRVVVIGGGDTAVDCVGTAIRLGAKSVLQFSRRDAAPMERSKHTPWPCWADTYRADYAHSEGQAALGRDPREYMVQTKAFRASAKDPNVVGAVVAARLTPSGK
;
A
#
# COMPACT_ATOMS: atom_id res chain seq x y z
N MET A 1 -9.68 -7.82 0.15
CA MET A 1 -9.91 -7.73 -1.31
C MET A 1 -9.00 -6.69 -1.96
N TYR A 2 -9.00 -5.42 -1.52
CA TYR A 2 -8.45 -4.32 -2.32
C TYR A 2 -7.04 -3.80 -1.97
N GLY A 3 -6.42 -4.23 -0.87
CA GLY A 3 -5.09 -3.76 -0.48
C GLY A 3 -3.93 -4.46 -1.19
N ILE A 4 -3.97 -5.80 -1.27
CA ILE A 4 -2.90 -6.60 -1.88
C ILE A 4 -3.11 -6.64 -3.40
N PRO A 5 -2.10 -6.37 -4.23
CA PRO A 5 -2.27 -6.41 -5.68
C PRO A 5 -2.60 -7.80 -6.24
N SER A 6 -3.37 -7.86 -7.33
CA SER A 6 -3.75 -9.13 -7.99
C SER A 6 -2.55 -9.96 -8.45
N MET A 7 -1.43 -9.31 -8.80
CA MET A 7 -0.19 -10.01 -9.17
C MET A 7 0.44 -10.83 -8.04
N LYS A 8 0.13 -10.51 -6.77
CA LYS A 8 0.64 -11.20 -5.57
C LYS A 8 -0.40 -12.18 -5.00
N LEU A 9 -1.68 -11.83 -5.10
CA LEU A 9 -2.78 -12.64 -4.59
C LEU A 9 -3.98 -12.51 -5.52
N ASP A 10 -4.25 -13.58 -6.25
CA ASP A 10 -5.44 -13.76 -7.09
C ASP A 10 -6.71 -13.62 -6.25
N LYS A 11 -7.64 -12.79 -6.72
CA LYS A 11 -8.89 -12.48 -6.00
C LYS A 11 -9.98 -13.50 -6.28
N ILE A 12 -10.05 -14.03 -7.49
CA ILE A 12 -11.12 -14.92 -7.92
C ILE A 12 -10.84 -16.34 -7.42
N GLU A 13 -9.73 -16.93 -7.84
CA GLU A 13 -9.43 -18.33 -7.60
C GLU A 13 -9.02 -18.64 -6.15
N LYS A 14 -8.45 -17.65 -5.44
CA LYS A 14 -8.01 -17.83 -4.05
C LYS A 14 -8.96 -17.22 -3.04
N VAL A 15 -9.25 -15.91 -3.15
CA VAL A 15 -10.04 -15.21 -2.14
C VAL A 15 -11.53 -15.55 -2.24
N LEU A 16 -12.15 -15.44 -3.42
CA LEU A 16 -13.58 -15.77 -3.57
C LEU A 16 -13.84 -17.24 -3.28
N ARG A 17 -12.97 -18.16 -3.73
CA ARG A 17 -13.08 -19.59 -3.37
C ARG A 17 -13.14 -19.80 -1.85
N ARG A 18 -12.28 -19.13 -1.08
CA ARG A 18 -12.29 -19.25 0.39
C ARG A 18 -13.55 -18.65 1.01
N ILE A 19 -14.04 -17.53 0.48
CA ILE A 19 -15.31 -16.93 0.93
C ILE A 19 -16.49 -17.89 0.65
N THR A 20 -16.53 -18.52 -0.51
CA THR A 20 -17.57 -19.50 -0.86
C THR A 20 -17.56 -20.69 0.08
N LEU A 21 -16.39 -21.25 0.40
CA LEU A 21 -16.28 -22.31 1.39
C LEU A 21 -16.83 -21.88 2.75
N LEU A 22 -16.46 -20.69 3.24
CA LEU A 22 -16.97 -20.17 4.51
C LEU A 22 -18.50 -20.01 4.52
N LYS A 23 -19.09 -19.59 3.40
CA LYS A 23 -20.55 -19.54 3.24
C LYS A 23 -21.19 -20.92 3.28
N GLN A 24 -20.57 -21.92 2.65
CA GLN A 24 -21.04 -23.31 2.64
C GLN A 24 -20.98 -23.94 4.05
N GLU A 25 -20.01 -23.55 4.87
CA GLU A 25 -19.92 -23.91 6.30
C GLU A 25 -20.96 -23.18 7.19
N GLY A 26 -21.86 -22.37 6.60
CA GLY A 26 -22.95 -21.70 7.32
C GLY A 26 -22.63 -20.29 7.82
N ILE A 27 -21.49 -19.69 7.46
CA ILE A 27 -21.17 -18.31 7.85
C ILE A 27 -22.02 -17.32 7.03
N THR A 28 -22.79 -16.49 7.74
CA THR A 28 -23.57 -15.41 7.14
C THR A 28 -22.74 -14.13 7.04
N PHE A 29 -22.55 -13.61 5.83
CA PHE A 29 -21.86 -12.34 5.59
C PHE A 29 -22.86 -11.21 5.39
N LYS A 30 -22.88 -10.24 6.32
CA LYS A 30 -23.60 -8.97 6.18
C LYS A 30 -22.63 -7.89 5.72
N CYS A 31 -22.57 -7.66 4.41
CA CYS A 31 -21.74 -6.63 3.79
C CYS A 31 -22.41 -5.25 3.84
N ASN A 32 -21.66 -4.18 3.56
CA ASN A 32 -22.15 -2.80 3.61
C ASN A 32 -22.76 -2.45 4.98
N THR A 33 -22.10 -2.86 6.05
CA THR A 33 -22.53 -2.62 7.43
C THR A 33 -21.33 -2.16 8.24
N GLU A 34 -21.41 -0.95 8.80
CA GLU A 34 -20.36 -0.29 9.56
C GLU A 34 -20.72 -0.23 11.05
N LEU A 35 -19.82 -0.75 11.91
CA LEU A 35 -19.96 -0.68 13.36
C LEU A 35 -19.78 0.77 13.84
N GLY A 36 -20.75 1.28 14.59
CA GLY A 36 -20.83 2.66 15.04
C GLY A 36 -21.70 3.57 14.16
N ARG A 37 -22.09 3.10 12.97
CA ARG A 37 -23.01 3.81 12.07
C ARG A 37 -24.31 3.06 11.84
N ASP A 38 -24.22 1.83 11.33
CA ASP A 38 -25.38 1.01 10.97
C ASP A 38 -25.78 0.07 12.10
N ILE A 39 -24.80 -0.37 12.89
CA ILE A 39 -24.99 -1.25 14.06
C ILE A 39 -24.16 -0.76 15.23
N THR A 40 -24.58 -1.08 16.45
CA THR A 40 -23.84 -0.74 17.68
C THR A 40 -23.24 -1.97 18.33
N LEU A 41 -22.13 -1.80 19.05
CA LEU A 41 -21.50 -2.89 19.79
C LEU A 41 -22.43 -3.48 20.85
N GLY A 42 -23.19 -2.63 21.55
CA GLY A 42 -24.17 -3.09 22.55
C GLY A 42 -25.27 -3.97 21.96
N SER A 43 -25.77 -3.63 20.77
CA SER A 43 -26.75 -4.47 20.05
C SER A 43 -26.18 -5.85 19.72
N LEU A 44 -24.92 -5.91 19.26
CA LEU A 44 -24.24 -7.18 18.99
C LEU A 44 -24.04 -8.03 20.25
N CYS A 45 -23.60 -7.41 21.36
CA CYS A 45 -23.41 -8.10 22.63
C CYS A 45 -24.72 -8.66 23.21
N ASN A 46 -25.85 -7.99 22.99
CA ASN A 46 -27.15 -8.46 23.46
C ASN A 46 -27.73 -9.61 22.60
N GLN A 47 -27.35 -9.68 21.33
CA GLN A 47 -27.91 -10.64 20.36
C GLN A 47 -27.06 -11.91 20.18
N ASN A 48 -25.84 -11.94 20.72
CA ASN A 48 -24.88 -13.04 20.50
C ASN A 48 -24.16 -13.39 21.79
N ASP A 49 -23.85 -14.68 21.98
CA ASP A 49 -23.10 -15.15 23.16
C ASP A 49 -21.65 -14.65 23.20
N ALA A 50 -21.08 -14.34 22.03
CA ALA A 50 -19.71 -13.85 21.89
C ALA A 50 -19.57 -12.88 20.71
N VAL A 51 -18.64 -11.92 20.84
CA VAL A 51 -18.31 -10.95 19.79
C VAL A 51 -16.79 -10.89 19.61
N ILE A 52 -16.33 -11.08 18.37
CA ILE A 52 -14.92 -10.96 17.99
C ILE A 52 -14.73 -9.68 17.17
N MET A 53 -13.82 -8.80 17.60
CA MET A 53 -13.44 -7.61 16.83
C MET A 53 -12.30 -7.92 15.88
N ALA A 54 -12.60 -7.93 14.57
CA ALA A 54 -11.64 -8.18 13.49
C ALA A 54 -11.65 -7.05 12.43
N THR A 55 -11.77 -5.79 12.86
CA THR A 55 -11.93 -4.61 11.99
C THR A 55 -10.63 -4.17 11.29
N GLY A 56 -9.47 -4.64 11.76
CA GLY A 56 -8.16 -4.25 11.23
C GLY A 56 -7.78 -2.79 11.55
N ALA A 57 -6.75 -2.28 10.87
CA ALA A 57 -6.24 -0.93 11.03
C ALA A 57 -6.60 -0.07 9.81
N THR A 58 -7.62 0.78 9.95
CA THR A 58 -8.13 1.62 8.85
C THR A 58 -7.50 3.01 8.80
N GLN A 59 -6.93 3.47 9.92
CA GLN A 59 -6.30 4.79 10.01
C GLN A 59 -4.85 4.73 9.49
N TRP A 60 -4.58 5.42 8.38
CA TRP A 60 -3.23 5.59 7.86
C TRP A 60 -2.46 6.68 8.62
N ARG A 61 -1.13 6.62 8.51
CA ARG A 61 -0.24 7.68 9.01
C ARG A 61 -0.07 8.74 7.93
N ASP A 62 -0.37 9.98 8.28
CA ASP A 62 -0.24 11.12 7.35
C ASP A 62 0.90 12.05 7.75
N MET A 63 1.55 12.65 6.76
CA MET A 63 2.67 13.58 6.93
C MET A 63 2.17 15.03 7.03
N ARG A 64 1.22 15.28 7.93
CA ARG A 64 0.51 16.57 8.04
C ARG A 64 1.43 17.76 8.32
N SER A 65 2.53 17.52 9.03
CA SER A 65 3.52 18.54 9.36
C SER A 65 4.54 18.81 8.25
N THR A 66 4.49 18.08 7.13
CA THR A 66 5.40 18.30 6.00
C THR A 66 4.94 19.50 5.19
N GLU A 67 5.88 20.39 4.89
CA GLU A 67 5.62 21.58 4.09
C GLU A 67 5.01 21.22 2.73
N ASN A 68 3.97 21.97 2.34
CA ASN A 68 3.21 21.77 1.10
C ASN A 68 2.54 20.38 0.97
N ARG A 69 2.24 19.70 2.08
CA ARG A 69 1.47 18.44 2.08
C ARG A 69 0.08 18.57 1.45
N HIS A 70 -0.51 19.77 1.42
CA HIS A 70 -1.84 20.03 0.87
C HIS A 70 -1.88 20.05 -0.66
N LEU A 71 -0.72 20.05 -1.35
CA LEU A 71 -0.68 19.99 -2.81
C LEU A 71 -1.33 18.72 -3.37
N GLY A 72 -1.92 18.84 -4.55
CA GLY A 72 -2.44 17.72 -5.32
C GLY A 72 -1.35 16.73 -5.74
N ASN A 73 -1.77 15.54 -6.18
CA ASN A 73 -0.93 14.39 -6.52
C ASN A 73 -0.11 13.79 -5.35
N ILE A 74 -0.41 14.18 -4.11
CA ILE A 74 0.06 13.50 -2.90
C ILE A 74 -1.05 12.56 -2.43
N VAL A 75 -0.89 11.27 -2.69
CA VAL A 75 -1.94 10.25 -2.53
C VAL A 75 -1.55 9.25 -1.44
N GLN A 76 -2.51 8.84 -0.62
CA GLN A 76 -2.29 7.77 0.35
C GLN A 76 -2.20 6.41 -0.35
N ALA A 77 -1.30 5.56 0.14
CA ALA A 77 -1.02 4.26 -0.47
C ALA A 77 -2.28 3.38 -0.58
N MET A 78 -3.12 3.37 0.46
CA MET A 78 -4.35 2.57 0.46
C MET A 78 -5.39 3.08 -0.53
N ASP A 79 -5.48 4.40 -0.76
CA ASP A 79 -6.39 4.96 -1.77
C ASP A 79 -5.94 4.56 -3.17
N PHE A 80 -4.63 4.69 -3.45
CA PHE A 80 -4.03 4.27 -4.71
C PHE A 80 -4.25 2.78 -4.99
N LEU A 81 -3.86 1.92 -4.04
CA LEU A 81 -3.99 0.47 -4.20
C LEU A 81 -5.46 0.06 -4.32
N THR A 82 -6.34 0.58 -3.47
CA THR A 82 -7.77 0.23 -3.49
C THR A 82 -8.40 0.61 -4.82
N ALA A 83 -8.16 1.82 -5.31
CA ALA A 83 -8.70 2.27 -6.58
C ALA A 83 -8.21 1.40 -7.76
N THR A 84 -6.91 1.10 -7.80
CA THR A 84 -6.34 0.24 -8.85
C THR A 84 -6.86 -1.19 -8.77
N GLN A 85 -6.90 -1.81 -7.58
CA GLN A 85 -7.37 -3.18 -7.44
C GLN A 85 -8.86 -3.32 -7.72
N LYS A 86 -9.67 -2.33 -7.34
CA LYS A 86 -11.10 -2.31 -7.66
C LYS A 86 -11.30 -2.22 -9.18
N LYS A 87 -10.59 -1.32 -9.86
CA LYS A 87 -10.62 -1.21 -11.33
C LYS A 87 -10.21 -2.51 -12.02
N ASN A 88 -9.14 -3.17 -11.55
CA ASN A 88 -8.68 -4.44 -12.11
C ASN A 88 -9.72 -5.55 -11.93
N LEU A 89 -10.28 -5.67 -10.72
CA LEU A 89 -11.28 -6.68 -10.40
C LEU A 89 -12.59 -6.46 -11.17
N ASP A 90 -13.05 -5.22 -11.29
CA ASP A 90 -14.25 -4.89 -12.06
C ASP A 90 -14.06 -5.25 -13.54
N ASN A 91 -12.88 -4.99 -14.11
CA ASN A 91 -12.54 -5.42 -15.47
C ASN A 91 -12.52 -6.96 -15.60
N GLU A 92 -11.90 -7.66 -14.65
CA GLU A 92 -11.78 -9.12 -14.64
C GLU A 92 -13.15 -9.82 -14.52
N MET A 93 -14.08 -9.21 -13.77
CA MET A 93 -15.44 -9.70 -13.60
C MET A 93 -16.43 -9.17 -14.67
N GLY A 94 -15.98 -8.38 -15.64
CA GLY A 94 -16.84 -7.80 -16.67
C GLY A 94 -17.90 -6.82 -16.15
N LEU A 95 -17.66 -6.21 -14.97
CA LEU A 95 -18.56 -5.23 -14.39
C LEU A 95 -18.45 -3.87 -15.11
N LYS A 96 -19.54 -3.10 -15.15
CA LYS A 96 -19.49 -1.73 -15.67
C LYS A 96 -18.49 -0.92 -14.87
N LYS A 97 -17.59 -0.22 -15.59
CA LYS A 97 -16.62 0.72 -14.99
C LYS A 97 -17.39 1.68 -14.09
N THR A 98 -17.16 1.60 -12.78
CA THR A 98 -17.61 2.68 -11.88
C THR A 98 -16.67 3.88 -12.07
N ASP A 99 -17.09 5.08 -11.68
CA ASP A 99 -16.20 6.26 -11.65
C ASP A 99 -15.12 6.03 -10.59
N HIS A 100 -14.11 5.23 -10.93
CA HIS A 100 -12.96 5.01 -10.09
C HIS A 100 -12.11 6.27 -10.13
N PHE A 101 -11.62 6.70 -8.96
CA PHE A 101 -10.49 7.63 -8.89
C PHE A 101 -9.32 7.01 -9.68
N ASN A 102 -9.08 7.51 -10.88
CA ASN A 102 -8.03 6.98 -11.74
C ASN A 102 -6.76 7.77 -11.46
N PHE A 103 -5.88 7.17 -10.64
CA PHE A 103 -4.51 7.65 -10.52
C PHE A 103 -3.76 7.28 -11.78
N ASP A 104 -3.81 8.17 -12.76
CA ASP A 104 -2.97 8.04 -13.94
C ASP A 104 -1.52 8.30 -13.54
N VAL A 105 -0.71 7.26 -13.60
CA VAL A 105 0.74 7.31 -13.35
C VAL A 105 1.54 7.02 -14.61
N GLN A 106 0.88 6.80 -15.74
CA GLN A 106 1.53 6.44 -17.00
C GLN A 106 2.45 7.59 -17.43
N ASP A 107 3.68 7.25 -17.81
CA ASP A 107 4.73 8.19 -18.22
C ASP A 107 5.14 9.22 -17.14
N LYS A 108 4.66 9.09 -15.90
CA LYS A 108 4.99 9.98 -14.78
C LYS A 108 6.14 9.45 -13.94
N ARG A 109 6.79 10.37 -13.21
CA ARG A 109 7.81 10.05 -12.21
C ARG A 109 7.14 9.90 -10.85
N VAL A 110 7.17 8.70 -10.29
CA VAL A 110 6.46 8.37 -9.04
C VAL A 110 7.46 8.23 -7.90
N VAL A 111 7.14 8.83 -6.75
CA VAL A 111 7.90 8.65 -5.51
C VAL A 111 6.98 8.01 -4.47
N VAL A 112 7.32 6.80 -4.03
CA VAL A 112 6.66 6.07 -2.96
C VAL A 112 7.41 6.34 -1.65
N ILE A 113 6.71 6.87 -0.64
CA ILE A 113 7.32 7.22 0.64
C ILE A 113 6.92 6.15 1.66
N GLY A 114 7.85 5.24 1.97
CA GLY A 114 7.61 4.10 2.85
C GLY A 114 8.52 2.91 2.52
N GLY A 115 8.83 2.10 3.53
CA GLY A 115 9.77 0.98 3.43
C GLY A 115 9.21 -0.38 3.88
N GLY A 116 7.90 -0.57 3.80
CA GLY A 116 7.23 -1.84 4.16
C GLY A 116 6.41 -2.40 2.99
N ASP A 117 5.69 -3.50 3.22
CA ASP A 117 4.97 -4.23 2.17
C ASP A 117 4.01 -3.37 1.35
N THR A 118 3.28 -2.45 1.98
CA THR A 118 2.39 -1.53 1.26
C THR A 118 3.15 -0.64 0.27
N ALA A 119 4.38 -0.23 0.60
CA ALA A 119 5.22 0.55 -0.31
C ALA A 119 5.71 -0.30 -1.49
N VAL A 120 6.11 -1.55 -1.23
CA VAL A 120 6.46 -2.53 -2.26
C VAL A 120 5.29 -2.75 -3.22
N ASP A 121 4.08 -2.92 -2.68
CA ASP A 121 2.87 -3.10 -3.46
C ASP A 121 2.53 -1.87 -4.32
N CYS A 122 2.75 -0.65 -3.81
CA CYS A 122 2.64 0.58 -4.59
C CYS A 122 3.69 0.67 -5.70
N VAL A 123 4.95 0.30 -5.43
CA VAL A 123 6.02 0.30 -6.45
C VAL A 123 5.67 -0.63 -7.59
N GLY A 124 5.32 -1.89 -7.30
CA GLY A 124 4.96 -2.87 -8.33
C GLY A 124 3.73 -2.43 -9.12
N THR A 125 2.74 -1.86 -8.45
CA THR A 125 1.54 -1.32 -9.10
C THR A 125 1.86 -0.14 -10.02
N ALA A 126 2.70 0.81 -9.58
CA ALA A 126 3.10 1.96 -10.39
C ALA A 126 3.90 1.54 -11.64
N ILE A 127 4.81 0.58 -11.51
CA ILE A 127 5.57 0.02 -12.65
C ILE A 127 4.61 -0.56 -13.69
N ARG A 128 3.66 -1.41 -13.26
CA ARG A 128 2.71 -2.07 -14.17
C ARG A 128 1.69 -1.13 -14.80
N LEU A 129 1.41 0.01 -14.16
CA LEU A 129 0.61 1.08 -14.74
C LEU A 129 1.41 1.97 -15.72
N GLY A 130 2.68 1.65 -16.00
CA GLY A 130 3.49 2.35 -17.01
C GLY A 130 4.17 3.61 -16.49
N ALA A 131 4.47 3.70 -15.19
CA ALA A 131 5.24 4.83 -14.67
C ALA A 131 6.63 4.91 -15.34
N LYS A 132 7.02 6.12 -15.75
CA LYS A 132 8.31 6.38 -16.40
C LYS A 132 9.50 6.08 -15.49
N SER A 133 9.35 6.34 -14.19
CA SER A 133 10.34 6.01 -13.18
C SER A 133 9.68 5.92 -11.81
N VAL A 134 10.14 5.00 -10.97
CA VAL A 134 9.66 4.84 -9.60
C VAL A 134 10.82 4.91 -8.63
N LEU A 135 10.67 5.72 -7.59
CA LEU A 135 11.58 5.79 -6.44
C LEU A 135 10.84 5.37 -5.18
N GLN A 136 11.50 4.64 -4.28
CA GLN A 136 10.97 4.26 -2.99
C GLN A 136 11.86 4.81 -1.87
N PHE A 137 11.35 5.73 -1.07
CA PHE A 137 12.10 6.31 0.04
C PHE A 137 11.84 5.55 1.34
N SER A 138 12.91 5.01 1.92
CA SER A 138 12.91 4.41 3.25
C SER A 138 13.76 5.22 4.21
N ARG A 139 13.24 5.47 5.42
CA ARG A 139 14.00 6.08 6.52
C ARG A 139 14.92 5.11 7.25
N ARG A 140 14.81 3.81 6.95
CA ARG A 140 15.63 2.75 7.55
C ARG A 140 16.86 2.47 6.69
N ASP A 141 17.91 1.99 7.33
CA ASP A 141 19.04 1.35 6.68
C ASP A 141 18.58 0.10 5.90
N ALA A 142 19.40 -0.33 4.94
CA ALA A 142 19.21 -1.65 4.34
C ALA A 142 19.34 -2.72 5.43
N ALA A 143 18.42 -3.67 5.45
CA ALA A 143 18.51 -4.80 6.38
C ALA A 143 19.83 -5.57 6.13
N PRO A 144 20.45 -6.16 7.17
CA PRO A 144 21.71 -6.89 7.03
C PRO A 144 21.53 -8.16 6.19
N MET A 145 22.60 -8.60 5.50
CA MET A 145 22.56 -9.86 4.73
C MET A 145 22.36 -11.08 5.62
N GLU A 146 22.91 -11.04 6.84
CA GLU A 146 22.83 -12.11 7.83
C GLU A 146 21.89 -11.75 8.98
N ARG A 147 21.30 -12.78 9.59
CA ARG A 147 20.38 -12.61 10.72
C ARG A 147 21.13 -12.03 11.92
N SER A 148 20.61 -10.94 12.47
CA SER A 148 21.21 -10.33 13.65
C SER A 148 20.89 -11.13 14.92
N LYS A 149 21.77 -11.03 15.93
CA LYS A 149 21.53 -11.60 17.27
C LYS A 149 20.30 -11.01 17.97
N HIS A 150 19.83 -9.84 17.52
CA HIS A 150 18.64 -9.18 18.09
C HIS A 150 17.32 -9.75 17.55
N THR A 151 17.35 -10.51 16.45
CA THR A 151 16.17 -11.21 15.91
C THR A 151 16.41 -12.73 15.83
N PRO A 152 16.71 -13.40 16.95
CA PRO A 152 16.96 -14.85 16.95
C PRO A 152 15.69 -15.61 16.57
N TRP A 153 15.83 -16.86 16.14
CA TRP A 153 14.67 -17.75 16.00
C TRP A 153 14.02 -17.96 17.39
N PRO A 154 12.68 -17.94 17.52
CA PRO A 154 11.65 -17.96 16.46
C PRO A 154 11.15 -16.59 15.96
N CYS A 155 11.79 -15.47 16.36
CA CYS A 155 11.40 -14.14 15.87
C CYS A 155 11.61 -14.02 14.36
N TRP A 156 10.87 -13.12 13.70
CA TRP A 156 11.06 -12.88 12.27
C TRP A 156 12.47 -12.38 11.97
N ALA A 157 13.16 -13.01 11.02
CA ALA A 157 14.52 -12.64 10.64
C ALA A 157 14.51 -11.29 9.91
N ASP A 158 15.12 -10.26 10.51
CA ASP A 158 15.31 -8.96 9.87
C ASP A 158 16.58 -8.99 9.00
N THR A 159 16.44 -9.65 7.84
CA THR A 159 17.51 -9.79 6.84
C THR A 159 17.13 -9.11 5.53
N TYR A 160 18.13 -8.75 4.74
CA TYR A 160 17.96 -8.20 3.41
C TYR A 160 17.13 -9.14 2.54
N ARG A 161 16.06 -8.60 1.96
CA ARG A 161 15.21 -9.32 1.01
C ARG A 161 14.87 -8.40 -0.15
N ALA A 162 14.95 -8.95 -1.35
CA ALA A 162 14.41 -8.33 -2.55
C ALA A 162 13.01 -8.90 -2.79
N ASP A 163 11.97 -8.12 -2.46
CA ASP A 163 10.60 -8.45 -2.88
C ASP A 163 10.41 -8.31 -4.41
N TYR A 164 9.31 -8.90 -4.87
CA TYR A 164 8.93 -8.96 -6.29
C TYR A 164 8.98 -7.60 -7.00
N ALA A 165 8.52 -6.52 -6.35
CA ALA A 165 8.48 -5.20 -6.98
C ALA A 165 9.88 -4.59 -7.16
N HIS A 166 10.86 -4.96 -6.33
CA HIS A 166 12.25 -4.51 -6.51
C HIS A 166 12.87 -5.22 -7.70
N SER A 167 12.62 -6.52 -7.85
CA SER A 167 13.06 -7.30 -9.01
C SER A 167 12.39 -6.83 -10.31
N GLU A 168 11.08 -6.54 -10.26
CA GLU A 168 10.36 -5.93 -11.39
C GLU A 168 10.91 -4.53 -11.73
N GLY A 169 11.22 -3.71 -10.73
CA GLY A 169 11.85 -2.41 -10.92
C GLY A 169 13.22 -2.52 -11.58
N GLN A 170 14.06 -3.46 -11.14
CA GLN A 170 15.36 -3.71 -11.76
C GLN A 170 15.22 -4.14 -13.23
N ALA A 171 14.25 -5.00 -13.55
CA ALA A 171 14.02 -5.47 -14.91
C ALA A 171 13.40 -4.41 -15.84
N ALA A 172 12.41 -3.66 -15.35
CA ALA A 172 11.64 -2.70 -16.15
C ALA A 172 12.28 -1.31 -16.23
N LEU A 173 12.94 -0.87 -15.15
CA LEU A 173 13.54 0.48 -15.02
C LEU A 173 15.08 0.45 -15.05
N GLY A 174 15.70 -0.73 -15.10
CA GLY A 174 17.16 -0.90 -15.14
C GLY A 174 17.88 -0.66 -13.81
N ARG A 175 17.14 -0.40 -12.71
CA ARG A 175 17.72 -0.19 -11.37
C ARG A 175 16.75 -0.58 -10.25
N ASP A 176 17.29 -0.88 -9.07
CA ASP A 176 16.51 -1.00 -7.84
C ASP A 176 15.83 0.35 -7.51
N PRO A 177 14.50 0.38 -7.31
CA PRO A 177 13.79 1.62 -6.99
C PRO A 177 14.08 2.16 -5.59
N ARG A 178 14.67 1.37 -4.68
CA ARG A 178 14.85 1.73 -3.27
C ARG A 178 15.97 2.74 -3.05
N GLU A 179 15.65 3.75 -2.26
CA GLU A 179 16.59 4.70 -1.66
C GLU A 179 16.48 4.58 -0.13
N TYR A 180 17.52 4.00 0.47
CA TYR A 180 17.64 3.87 1.93
C TYR A 180 18.16 5.14 2.57
N MET A 181 17.84 5.31 3.85
CA MET A 181 18.23 6.48 4.63
C MET A 181 17.81 7.80 3.99
N VAL A 182 16.58 7.86 3.48
CA VAL A 182 16.00 9.08 2.89
C VAL A 182 14.77 9.49 3.70
N GLN A 183 14.79 10.75 4.16
CA GLN A 183 13.65 11.37 4.84
C GLN A 183 13.10 12.53 4.02
N THR A 184 11.81 12.44 3.67
CA THR A 184 11.07 13.56 3.07
C THR A 184 10.99 14.74 4.05
N LYS A 185 11.33 15.93 3.56
CA LYS A 185 11.32 17.19 4.32
C LYS A 185 10.20 18.13 3.88
N ALA A 186 9.97 18.23 2.57
CA ALA A 186 8.98 19.12 1.98
C ALA A 186 8.52 18.61 0.61
N PHE A 187 7.38 19.13 0.15
CA PHE A 187 6.96 19.02 -1.25
C PHE A 187 7.18 20.37 -1.94
N ARG A 188 7.54 20.34 -3.23
CA ARG A 188 7.64 21.54 -4.06
C ARG A 188 6.55 21.50 -5.11
N ALA A 189 5.86 22.63 -5.28
CA ALA A 189 4.88 22.82 -6.33
C ALA A 189 5.51 22.66 -7.72
N SER A 190 4.72 22.21 -8.68
CA SER A 190 5.15 22.11 -10.07
C SER A 190 5.28 23.49 -10.70
N ALA A 191 6.32 23.69 -11.51
CA ALA A 191 6.49 24.92 -12.29
C ALA A 191 5.37 25.12 -13.33
N LYS A 192 4.70 24.04 -13.74
CA LYS A 192 3.59 24.09 -14.72
C LYS A 192 2.23 24.33 -14.07
N ASP A 193 2.03 23.82 -12.86
CA ASP A 193 0.80 23.96 -12.10
C ASP A 193 1.14 24.06 -10.61
N PRO A 194 0.96 25.23 -9.98
CA PRO A 194 1.34 25.45 -8.59
C PRO A 194 0.48 24.65 -7.59
N ASN A 195 -0.66 24.09 -8.02
CA ASN A 195 -1.57 23.35 -7.15
C ASN A 195 -1.18 21.87 -6.96
N VAL A 196 -0.20 21.37 -7.72
CA VAL A 196 0.24 19.96 -7.65
C VAL A 196 1.72 19.85 -7.30
N VAL A 197 2.09 18.73 -6.69
CA VAL A 197 3.51 18.44 -6.43
C VAL A 197 4.28 18.23 -7.74
N GLY A 198 5.39 18.94 -7.90
CA GLY A 198 6.34 18.77 -8.99
C GLY A 198 7.65 18.11 -8.57
N ALA A 199 8.02 18.20 -7.28
CA ALA A 199 9.19 17.54 -6.74
C ALA A 199 9.04 17.22 -5.24
N VAL A 200 9.76 16.18 -4.80
CA VAL A 200 9.90 15.83 -3.38
C VAL A 200 11.27 16.29 -2.89
N VAL A 201 11.30 17.10 -1.84
CA VAL A 201 12.54 17.49 -1.16
C VAL A 201 12.80 16.48 -0.06
N ALA A 202 13.95 15.83 -0.11
CA ALA A 202 14.35 14.83 0.88
C ALA A 202 15.80 15.04 1.29
N ALA A 203 16.12 14.64 2.52
CA ALA A 203 17.48 14.62 3.05
C ALA A 203 17.96 13.17 3.19
N ARG A 204 19.21 12.92 2.85
CA ARG A 204 19.87 11.66 3.19
C ARG A 204 20.27 11.70 4.66
N LEU A 205 19.83 10.70 5.41
CA LEU A 205 20.20 10.50 6.80
C LEU A 205 21.59 9.86 6.83
N THR A 206 22.41 10.27 7.79
CA THR A 206 23.63 9.54 8.11
C THR A 206 23.24 8.18 8.70
N PRO A 207 23.88 7.09 8.27
CA PRO A 207 23.70 5.78 8.90
C PRO A 207 23.86 5.93 10.41
N SER A 208 22.94 5.37 11.18
CA SER A 208 23.13 5.20 12.61
C SER A 208 24.41 4.36 12.76
N GLY A 209 25.50 4.97 13.20
CA GLY A 209 26.76 4.27 13.44
C GLY A 209 26.49 3.01 14.26
N LYS A 210 26.96 1.87 13.77
CA LYS A 210 27.10 0.67 14.58
C LYS A 210 28.37 0.77 15.40
#